data_AF-A0AAX6FAA1-F1
#
_entry.id   AF-A0AAX6FAA1-F1
#
_cell.length_a   1.000
_cell.length_b   1.000
_cell.length_c   1.000
_cell.angle_alpha   90.00
_cell.angle_beta   90.00
_cell.angle_gamma   90.00
#
_symmetry.space_group_name_H-M   'P 1'
#
loop_
_entity.id
_entity.type
_entity.pdbx_description
1 polymer ?
#
loop_
_entity_poly.entity_id
_entity_poly.type
_entity_poly.pdbx_seq_one_letter_code
_entity_poly.pdbx_strand_id
1 'polypeptide(L)'
;MHYVNTKSIHYCAESEYEGVVVPDSNMVLWTAIVGHAAWVCSSSSSLTGDGHNNTLSFDKMVFRVTGCNKKIYIFFLESLRTHLKSGTSVHEIPLLPAQSGSQQNLLLVELFDWDNEPIMLVLNKINVYVIAYQAKNRYYLLDDTPNNPQLYGNNPHRLTFTGN
;
A
#
# COMPACT_ATOMS: atom_id res chain seq x y z
N MET A 1 -4.78 14.78 42.51
CA MET A 1 -3.86 14.01 41.63
C MET A 1 -4.65 12.79 41.17
N HIS A 2 -5.08 12.60 39.93
CA HIS A 2 -4.58 13.03 38.63
C HIS A 2 -5.74 13.39 37.69
N TYR A 3 -5.48 14.36 36.82
CA TYR A 3 -6.31 14.80 35.69
C TYR A 3 -6.61 13.65 34.73
N VAL A 4 -7.89 13.48 34.34
CA VAL A 4 -8.27 12.73 33.13
C VAL A 4 -8.51 13.77 32.05
N ASN A 5 -7.53 13.95 31.16
CA ASN A 5 -7.62 14.85 30.03
C ASN A 5 -8.42 14.16 28.91
N THR A 6 -9.65 14.63 28.70
CA THR A 6 -10.49 14.28 27.54
C THR A 6 -9.87 14.87 26.29
N LYS A 7 -9.12 14.05 25.53
CA LYS A 7 -8.63 14.45 24.20
C LYS A 7 -9.81 14.55 23.23
N SER A 8 -10.03 15.79 22.81
CA SER A 8 -10.96 16.27 21.80
C SER A 8 -10.85 15.47 20.49
N ILE A 9 -11.98 14.94 20.04
CA ILE A 9 -12.14 14.36 18.70
C ILE A 9 -12.20 15.54 17.73
N HIS A 10 -11.10 15.81 17.04
CA HIS A 10 -11.06 16.83 15.99
C HIS A 10 -11.61 16.22 14.69
N TYR A 11 -12.84 16.62 14.33
CA TYR A 11 -13.42 16.32 13.02
C TYR A 11 -12.69 17.14 11.94
N CYS A 12 -12.39 16.49 10.80
CA CYS A 12 -11.85 17.18 9.63
C CYS A 12 -12.93 18.10 9.02
N ALA A 13 -12.61 19.39 8.89
CA ALA A 13 -13.42 20.35 8.16
C ALA A 13 -13.29 20.15 6.64
N GLU A 14 -14.42 20.20 5.93
CA GLU A 14 -14.52 20.27 4.47
C GLU A 14 -14.21 21.70 4.00
N SER A 15 -13.45 21.84 2.92
CA SER A 15 -13.46 23.06 2.10
C SER A 15 -13.77 22.65 0.66
N GLU A 16 -14.96 23.04 0.19
CA GLU A 16 -15.38 23.06 -1.21
C GLU A 16 -14.43 23.92 -2.04
N TYR A 17 -14.03 23.47 -3.23
CA TYR A 17 -13.77 24.36 -4.37
C TYR A 17 -14.03 23.61 -5.69
N GLU A 18 -14.85 24.26 -6.52
CA GLU A 18 -15.31 23.88 -7.86
C GLU A 18 -14.18 23.85 -8.91
N GLY A 19 -14.42 23.12 -10.01
CA GLY A 19 -13.69 23.31 -11.27
C GLY A 19 -13.50 22.02 -12.08
N VAL A 20 -14.48 21.70 -12.93
CA VAL A 20 -14.38 20.65 -13.97
C VAL A 20 -13.60 21.22 -15.16
N VAL A 21 -12.51 20.56 -15.56
CA VAL A 21 -11.91 20.73 -16.90
C VAL A 21 -11.54 19.37 -17.44
N VAL A 22 -12.23 18.96 -18.51
CA VAL A 22 -11.91 17.78 -19.32
C VAL A 22 -11.03 18.25 -20.48
N PRO A 23 -9.95 17.52 -20.85
CA PRO A 23 -9.40 17.69 -22.19
C PRO A 23 -9.25 16.36 -22.94
N ASP A 24 -9.84 16.34 -24.14
CA ASP A 24 -9.60 15.36 -25.21
C ASP A 24 -8.24 15.59 -25.90
N SER A 25 -7.63 14.47 -26.29
CA SER A 25 -6.76 14.21 -27.45
C SER A 25 -5.55 15.12 -27.80
N ASN A 26 -4.37 14.45 -27.80
CA ASN A 26 -3.14 14.68 -28.57
C ASN A 26 -2.17 15.83 -28.22
N MET A 27 -1.02 15.41 -27.66
CA MET A 27 0.35 15.97 -27.66
C MET A 27 0.57 17.43 -28.12
N VAL A 28 1.12 18.28 -27.24
CA VAL A 28 2.52 18.78 -27.29
C VAL A 28 2.87 19.47 -25.96
N LEU A 29 4.10 19.20 -25.51
CA LEU A 29 4.83 19.70 -24.35
C LEU A 29 4.87 21.24 -24.26
N TRP A 30 4.47 21.81 -23.12
CA TRP A 30 5.05 23.05 -22.58
C TRP A 30 5.10 22.99 -21.05
N THR A 31 6.32 23.01 -20.51
CA THR A 31 6.59 23.25 -19.10
C THR A 31 6.37 24.74 -18.78
N ALA A 32 5.52 25.04 -17.79
CA ALA A 32 5.51 26.33 -17.13
C ALA A 32 5.51 26.12 -15.61
N ILE A 33 6.63 26.52 -15.00
CA ILE A 33 6.83 26.56 -13.55
C ILE A 33 6.02 27.73 -13.01
N VAL A 34 5.01 27.45 -12.19
CA VAL A 34 4.52 28.40 -11.18
C VAL A 34 4.25 27.59 -9.92
N GLY A 35 5.07 27.84 -8.91
CA GLY A 35 5.04 27.12 -7.64
C GLY A 35 3.72 27.32 -6.91
N HIS A 36 3.18 26.21 -6.43
CA HIS A 36 2.68 25.99 -5.08
C HIS A 36 3.13 24.57 -4.72
N ALA A 37 3.47 24.32 -3.46
CA ALA A 37 4.03 23.06 -2.98
C ALA A 37 3.06 21.87 -3.21
N ALA A 38 3.01 21.35 -4.42
CA ALA A 38 2.49 20.04 -4.70
C ALA A 38 3.55 19.07 -4.20
N TRP A 39 3.29 18.47 -3.04
CA TRP A 39 3.91 17.20 -2.67
C TRP A 39 3.49 16.19 -3.75
N VAL A 40 4.26 16.14 -4.83
CA VAL A 40 4.30 14.97 -5.69
C VAL A 40 4.92 13.91 -4.80
N CYS A 41 4.11 12.99 -4.28
CA CYS A 41 4.62 11.74 -3.77
C CYS A 41 5.26 11.03 -4.96
N SER A 42 6.53 11.32 -5.22
CA SER A 42 7.37 10.51 -6.08
C SER A 42 7.34 9.12 -5.47
N SER A 43 6.69 8.18 -6.16
CA SER A 43 6.90 6.76 -5.92
C SER A 43 8.35 6.49 -6.24
N SER A 44 9.23 6.62 -5.25
CA SER A 44 10.64 6.27 -5.38
C SER A 44 10.73 4.74 -5.49
N SER A 45 10.57 4.21 -6.70
CA SER A 45 11.08 2.88 -7.02
C SER A 45 12.60 2.97 -7.05
N SER A 46 13.25 2.65 -5.92
CA SER A 46 14.71 2.58 -5.85
C SER A 46 15.18 1.36 -6.66
N LEU A 47 15.60 1.60 -7.89
CA LEU A 47 16.43 0.67 -8.65
C LEU A 47 17.89 0.92 -8.24
N THR A 48 18.37 0.18 -7.24
CA THR A 48 19.80 -0.07 -7.08
C THR A 48 20.18 -1.25 -7.97
N GLY A 49 20.88 -0.96 -9.07
CA GLY A 49 21.57 -1.98 -9.85
C GLY A 49 22.98 -2.19 -9.32
N ASP A 50 23.30 -3.41 -8.89
CA ASP A 50 24.43 -4.21 -9.38
C ASP A 50 24.46 -5.59 -8.65
N GLY A 51 24.78 -6.65 -9.40
CA GLY A 51 24.95 -8.02 -8.90
C GLY A 51 23.81 -8.99 -9.23
N HIS A 52 24.06 -9.87 -10.21
CA HIS A 52 23.22 -11.03 -10.54
C HIS A 52 22.96 -11.93 -9.32
N ASN A 53 21.87 -11.68 -8.62
CA ASN A 53 21.19 -12.62 -7.75
C ASN A 53 19.70 -12.43 -8.05
N ASN A 54 18.95 -13.51 -8.33
CA ASN A 54 17.50 -13.45 -8.57
C ASN A 54 16.78 -13.00 -7.29
N THR A 55 16.81 -11.69 -7.02
CA THR A 55 16.09 -11.03 -5.94
C THR A 55 14.64 -10.94 -6.40
N LEU A 56 13.77 -11.74 -5.81
CA LEU A 56 12.33 -11.63 -6.04
C LEU A 56 11.89 -10.21 -5.66
N SER A 57 11.52 -9.42 -6.65
CA SER A 57 10.95 -8.09 -6.45
C SER A 57 9.46 -8.24 -6.18
N PHE A 58 9.04 -7.91 -4.96
CA PHE A 58 7.62 -7.85 -4.61
C PHE A 58 7.11 -6.43 -4.77
N ASP A 59 5.91 -6.27 -5.33
CA ASP A 59 5.23 -4.97 -5.40
C ASP A 59 5.09 -4.41 -3.97
N LYS A 60 5.43 -3.12 -3.79
CA LYS A 60 5.34 -2.43 -2.51
C LYS A 60 4.55 -1.13 -2.64
N MET A 61 3.62 -0.93 -1.71
CA MET A 61 2.87 0.31 -1.53
C MET A 61 3.15 0.91 -0.16
N VAL A 62 2.99 2.23 -0.05
CA VAL A 62 3.22 2.98 1.19
C VAL A 62 2.01 3.85 1.49
N PHE A 63 1.60 3.88 2.76
CA PHE A 63 0.58 4.78 3.27
C PHE A 63 1.02 5.37 4.60
N ARG A 64 0.82 6.68 4.77
CA ARG A 64 1.13 7.41 6.00
C ARG A 64 -0.14 8.01 6.56
N VAL A 65 -0.37 7.80 7.85
CA VAL A 65 -1.52 8.38 8.54
C VAL A 65 -1.32 9.88 8.78
N THR A 66 -0.09 10.32 9.03
CA THR A 66 0.25 11.74 9.25
C THR A 66 -0.10 12.59 8.02
N GLY A 67 -0.97 13.59 8.21
CA GLY A 67 -1.46 14.46 7.14
C GLY A 67 -2.49 13.81 6.21
N CYS A 68 -2.96 12.60 6.51
CA CYS A 68 -3.97 11.93 5.70
C CYS A 68 -5.33 12.65 5.79
N ASN A 69 -5.96 12.83 4.64
CA ASN A 69 -7.33 13.30 4.50
C ASN A 69 -8.12 12.34 3.59
N LYS A 70 -9.43 12.59 3.44
CA LYS A 70 -10.32 11.76 2.61
C LYS A 70 -9.79 11.52 1.20
N LYS A 71 -9.24 12.55 0.54
CA LYS A 71 -8.71 12.45 -0.83
C LYS A 71 -7.48 11.54 -0.90
N ILE A 72 -6.55 11.68 0.05
CA ILE A 72 -5.34 10.84 0.14
C ILE A 72 -5.72 9.38 0.38
N TYR A 73 -6.67 9.14 1.27
CA TYR A 73 -7.13 7.77 1.55
C TYR A 73 -7.83 7.13 0.34
N ILE A 74 -8.69 7.88 -0.37
CA ILE A 74 -9.32 7.40 -1.60
C ILE A 74 -8.27 7.05 -2.65
N PHE A 75 -7.30 7.94 -2.88
CA PHE A 75 -6.21 7.70 -3.83
C PHE A 75 -5.37 6.46 -3.47
N PHE A 76 -5.11 6.25 -2.18
CA PHE A 76 -4.46 5.03 -1.70
C PHE A 76 -5.27 3.78 -2.04
N LEU A 77 -6.58 3.77 -1.76
CA LEU A 77 -7.45 2.64 -2.09
C LEU A 77 -7.56 2.37 -3.60
N GLU A 78 -7.63 3.40 -4.42
CA GLU A 78 -7.64 3.27 -5.89
C GLU A 78 -6.32 2.71 -6.42
N SER A 79 -5.20 3.18 -5.87
CA SER A 79 -3.88 2.65 -6.17
C SER A 79 -3.75 1.20 -5.73
N LEU A 80 -4.27 0.85 -4.56
CA LEU A 80 -4.28 -0.52 -4.03
C LEU A 80 -5.07 -1.45 -4.96
N ARG A 81 -6.29 -1.05 -5.35
CA ARG A 81 -7.09 -1.79 -6.34
C ARG A 81 -6.37 -1.96 -7.68
N THR A 82 -5.62 -0.95 -8.10
CA THR A 82 -4.84 -0.99 -9.34
C THR A 82 -3.70 -2.00 -9.28
N HIS A 83 -3.06 -2.19 -8.13
CA HIS A 83 -2.04 -3.24 -7.95
C HIS A 83 -2.63 -4.64 -7.79
N LEU A 84 -3.87 -4.74 -7.30
CA LEU A 84 -4.57 -6.00 -7.07
C LEU A 84 -5.27 -6.57 -8.32
N LYS A 85 -5.62 -5.73 -9.30
CA LYS A 85 -6.36 -6.19 -10.49
C LYS A 85 -5.52 -7.12 -11.36
N SER A 86 -6.17 -8.13 -11.94
CA SER A 86 -5.61 -9.05 -12.94
C SER A 86 -5.40 -8.43 -14.32
N GLY A 87 -5.97 -7.23 -14.55
CA GLY A 87 -6.10 -6.63 -15.89
C GLY A 87 -7.42 -6.96 -16.60
N THR A 88 -8.27 -7.81 -16.01
CA THR A 88 -9.62 -8.13 -16.50
C THR A 88 -10.71 -7.61 -15.56
N SER A 89 -11.90 -7.40 -16.11
CA SER A 89 -13.08 -6.93 -15.37
C SER A 89 -14.32 -7.69 -15.81
N VAL A 90 -15.28 -7.89 -14.89
CA VAL A 90 -16.62 -8.43 -15.18
C VAL A 90 -17.63 -7.39 -14.72
N HIS A 91 -18.48 -6.92 -15.63
CA HIS A 91 -19.42 -5.83 -15.37
C HIS A 91 -18.73 -4.58 -14.78
N GLU A 92 -17.59 -4.18 -15.37
CA GLU A 92 -16.78 -3.02 -14.96
C GLU A 92 -16.13 -3.15 -13.56
N ILE A 93 -16.34 -4.26 -12.86
CA ILE A 93 -15.69 -4.55 -11.58
C ILE A 93 -14.39 -5.32 -11.85
N PRO A 94 -13.23 -4.81 -11.39
CA PRO A 94 -11.95 -5.49 -11.59
C PRO A 94 -11.91 -6.88 -10.93
N LEU A 95 -11.47 -7.88 -11.69
CA LEU A 95 -11.23 -9.22 -11.16
C LEU A 95 -9.83 -9.32 -10.56
N LEU A 96 -9.74 -10.04 -9.44
CA LEU A 96 -8.48 -10.46 -8.87
C LEU A 96 -7.81 -11.54 -9.73
N PRO A 97 -6.48 -11.64 -9.72
CA PRO A 97 -5.75 -12.69 -10.42
C PRO A 97 -6.14 -14.08 -9.90
N ALA A 98 -6.21 -15.05 -10.81
CA ALA A 98 -6.31 -16.45 -10.42
C ALA A 98 -4.98 -16.95 -9.84
N GLN A 99 -5.03 -17.95 -8.95
CA GLN A 99 -3.83 -18.69 -8.55
C GLN A 99 -3.26 -19.39 -9.78
N SER A 100 -2.04 -19.02 -10.17
CA SER A 100 -1.30 -19.67 -11.26
C SER A 100 -0.10 -20.40 -10.67
N GLY A 101 -0.14 -21.74 -10.70
CA GLY A 101 0.93 -22.59 -10.17
C GLY A 101 1.16 -22.41 -8.67
N SER A 102 2.42 -22.63 -8.23
CA SER A 102 2.85 -22.55 -6.84
C SER A 102 3.41 -21.20 -6.42
N GLN A 103 3.44 -20.21 -7.33
CA GLN A 103 4.00 -18.90 -7.03
C GLN A 103 3.04 -18.09 -6.16
N GLN A 104 3.58 -17.51 -5.07
CA GLN A 104 2.80 -16.65 -4.21
C GLN A 104 2.64 -15.28 -4.88
N ASN A 105 1.40 -14.90 -5.18
CA ASN A 105 1.08 -13.57 -5.70
C ASN A 105 0.90 -12.61 -4.53
N LEU A 106 1.98 -11.94 -4.14
CA LEU A 106 2.00 -11.09 -2.94
C LEU A 106 2.09 -9.61 -3.27
N LEU A 107 1.50 -8.78 -2.41
CA LEU A 107 1.63 -7.33 -2.40
C LEU A 107 2.05 -6.89 -0.99
N LEU A 108 3.10 -6.08 -0.89
CA LEU A 108 3.57 -5.51 0.36
C LEU A 108 2.95 -4.12 0.56
N VAL A 109 2.39 -3.87 1.74
CA VAL A 109 1.79 -2.57 2.08
C VAL A 109 2.41 -2.07 3.37
N GLU A 110 3.24 -1.04 3.27
CA GLU A 110 3.87 -0.37 4.40
C GLU A 110 2.96 0.74 4.94
N LEU A 111 2.54 0.60 6.19
CA LEU A 111 1.69 1.55 6.89
C LEU A 111 2.51 2.25 7.96
N PHE A 112 2.51 3.58 7.95
CA PHE A 112 3.13 4.40 8.98
C PHE A 112 2.06 5.01 9.87
N ASP A 113 2.23 4.84 11.18
CA ASP A 113 1.36 5.47 12.17
C ASP A 113 1.65 6.98 12.33
N TRP A 114 1.05 7.59 13.36
CA TRP A 114 1.21 9.01 13.67
C TRP A 114 2.63 9.38 14.12
N ASP A 115 3.33 8.44 14.76
CA ASP A 115 4.71 8.59 15.21
C ASP A 115 5.72 8.22 14.11
N ASN A 116 5.20 7.94 12.90
CA ASN A 116 5.96 7.55 11.73
C ASN A 116 6.71 6.21 11.92
N GLU A 117 6.17 5.32 12.76
CA GLU A 117 6.63 3.95 12.92
C GLU A 117 5.97 3.04 11.86
N PRO A 118 6.74 2.28 11.07
CA PRO A 118 6.20 1.42 10.02
C PRO A 118 5.85 0.02 10.53
N ILE A 119 4.76 -0.51 9.99
CA ILE A 119 4.53 -1.95 9.83
C ILE A 119 4.39 -2.28 8.35
N MET A 120 4.80 -3.47 7.93
CA MET A 120 4.60 -3.94 6.56
C MET A 120 3.62 -5.09 6.55
N LEU A 121 2.45 -4.90 5.94
CA LEU A 121 1.49 -5.97 5.70
C LEU A 121 1.86 -6.75 4.44
N VAL A 122 1.61 -8.05 4.46
CA VAL A 122 1.78 -8.94 3.31
C VAL A 122 0.40 -9.42 2.91
N LEU A 123 -0.05 -9.00 1.73
CA LEU A 123 -1.36 -9.34 1.19
C LEU A 123 -1.21 -10.41 0.12
N ASN A 124 -2.13 -11.36 0.09
CA ASN A 124 -2.31 -12.25 -1.05
C ASN A 124 -3.17 -11.55 -2.11
N LYS A 125 -2.64 -11.32 -3.32
CA LYS A 125 -3.33 -10.62 -4.41
C LYS A 125 -4.56 -11.36 -4.92
N ILE A 126 -4.69 -12.65 -4.66
CA ILE A 126 -5.77 -13.50 -5.20
C ILE A 126 -7.06 -13.32 -4.42
N ASN A 127 -6.97 -13.06 -3.11
CA ASN A 127 -8.11 -12.90 -2.23
C ASN A 127 -8.12 -11.58 -1.43
N VAL A 128 -7.05 -10.78 -1.51
CA VAL A 128 -6.86 -9.51 -0.79
C VAL A 128 -6.77 -9.68 0.74
N TYR A 129 -6.48 -10.90 1.22
CA TYR A 129 -6.29 -11.14 2.65
C TYR A 129 -4.86 -10.85 3.09
N VAL A 130 -4.73 -10.31 4.29
CA VAL A 130 -3.45 -10.24 5.00
C VAL A 130 -3.08 -11.63 5.47
N ILE A 131 -1.87 -12.08 5.13
CA ILE A 131 -1.33 -13.39 5.51
C ILE A 131 -0.16 -13.26 6.49
N ALA A 132 0.55 -12.14 6.47
CA ALA A 132 1.63 -11.87 7.40
C ALA A 132 1.81 -10.37 7.61
N TYR A 133 2.57 -10.00 8.64
CA TYR A 133 3.08 -8.65 8.78
C TYR A 133 4.52 -8.64 9.29
N GLN A 134 5.25 -7.56 9.02
CA GLN A 134 6.57 -7.29 9.57
C GLN A 134 6.48 -6.11 10.54
N ALA A 135 7.07 -6.27 11.71
CA ALA A 135 7.28 -5.21 12.67
C ALA A 135 8.68 -5.33 13.27
N LYS A 136 9.40 -4.21 13.42
CA LYS A 136 10.74 -4.16 14.02
C LYS A 136 11.70 -5.23 13.44
N ASN A 137 11.71 -5.34 12.11
CA ASN A 137 12.57 -6.25 11.35
C ASN A 137 12.31 -7.77 11.56
N ARG A 138 11.12 -8.15 12.05
CA ARG A 138 10.70 -9.54 12.17
C ARG A 138 9.33 -9.76 11.51
N TYR A 139 9.21 -10.84 10.76
CA TYR A 139 7.94 -11.28 10.18
C TYR A 139 7.14 -12.14 11.17
N TYR A 140 5.83 -11.93 11.16
CA TYR A 140 4.81 -12.62 11.92
C TYR A 140 3.81 -13.19 10.92
N LEU A 141 3.69 -14.50 10.85
CA LEU A 141 2.88 -15.23 9.88
C LEU A 141 1.63 -15.75 10.59
N LEU A 142 0.48 -15.67 9.92
CA LEU A 142 -0.70 -16.42 10.34
C LEU A 142 -0.42 -17.93 10.23
N ASP A 143 -1.14 -18.72 11.01
CA ASP A 143 -0.88 -20.15 11.17
C ASP A 143 -0.96 -20.93 9.84
N ASP A 144 -1.83 -20.51 8.93
CA ASP A 144 -2.06 -21.10 7.61
C ASP A 144 -1.20 -20.49 6.49
N THR A 145 -0.33 -19.52 6.81
CA THR A 145 0.50 -18.87 5.80
C THR A 145 1.62 -19.79 5.30
N PRO A 146 1.71 -20.07 3.98
CA PRO A 146 2.75 -20.93 3.45
C PRO A 146 4.14 -20.35 3.67
N ASN A 147 5.13 -21.21 3.95
CA ASN A 147 6.51 -20.77 4.15
C ASN A 147 7.08 -20.16 2.87
N ASN A 148 7.77 -19.02 3.02
CA ASN A 148 8.52 -18.37 1.96
C ASN A 148 9.80 -17.75 2.56
N PRO A 149 10.88 -18.54 2.69
CA PRO A 149 12.13 -18.05 3.29
C PRO A 149 12.78 -16.89 2.51
N GLN A 150 12.49 -16.76 1.22
CA GLN A 150 12.99 -15.66 0.40
C GLN A 150 12.39 -14.31 0.79
N LEU A 151 11.15 -14.29 1.30
CA LEU A 151 10.49 -13.08 1.81
C LEU A 151 10.61 -12.96 3.33
N TYR A 152 10.29 -14.01 4.06
CA TYR A 152 10.15 -13.98 5.53
C TYR A 152 11.46 -14.22 6.28
N GLY A 153 12.53 -14.58 5.56
CA GLY A 153 13.79 -15.03 6.14
C GLY A 153 13.70 -16.40 6.81
N ASN A 154 14.75 -16.75 7.56
CA ASN A 154 14.92 -18.09 8.13
C ASN A 154 14.22 -18.30 9.48
N ASN A 155 13.80 -17.23 10.16
CA ASN A 155 13.22 -17.32 11.51
C ASN A 155 12.02 -16.37 11.72
N PRO A 156 10.97 -16.46 10.87
CA PRO A 156 9.71 -15.78 11.15
C PRO A 156 9.06 -16.32 12.43
N HIS A 157 8.25 -15.49 13.08
CA HIS A 157 7.37 -15.96 14.14
C HIS A 157 6.05 -16.44 13.53
N ARG A 158 5.59 -17.65 13.89
CA ARG A 158 4.27 -18.15 13.48
C ARG A 158 3.28 -17.92 14.62
N LEU A 159 2.20 -17.23 14.31
CA LEU A 159 1.09 -16.98 15.22
C LEU A 159 0.24 -18.25 15.34
N THR A 160 -0.49 -18.37 16.44
CA THR A 160 -1.33 -19.55 16.75
C THR A 160 -2.77 -19.42 16.26
N PHE A 161 -3.02 -18.50 15.32
CA PHE A 161 -4.33 -18.20 14.77
C PHE A 161 -4.26 -17.90 13.26
N THR A 162 -5.40 -18.07 12.59
CA THR A 162 -5.61 -17.77 11.16
C THR A 162 -6.35 -16.43 10.99
N GLY A 163 -6.52 -15.98 9.74
CA GLY A 163 -7.12 -14.67 9.42
C GLY A 163 -8.63 -14.67 9.18
N ASN A 164 -9.34 -15.70 9.64
CA ASN A 164 -10.76 -15.95 9.35
C ASN A 164 -11.69 -15.59 10.51
#